data_AF-A0AAP0PAK7-F1
#
_entry.id   AF-A0AAP0PAK7-F1
#
_cell.length_a   1.000
_cell.length_b   1.000
_cell.length_c   1.000
_cell.angle_alpha   90.00
_cell.angle_beta   90.00
_cell.angle_gamma   90.00
#
_symmetry.space_group_name_H-M   'P 1'
#
loop_
_entity.id
_entity.type
_entity.pdbx_description
1 polymer ?
#
loop_
_entity_poly.entity_id
_entity_poly.type
_entity_poly.pdbx_seq_one_letter_code
_entity_poly.pdbx_strand_id
1 'polypeptide(L)'
;MASTLLPLIPNWTCSASLSKPTTISTNVVPCHISSRALCPPKRPIRLPFSSSSPQSSNQEENGDYVEDLCVPDHWLDPSKALQESEWLRVTLLKWLDDEYCPEETNIEISKVAARSFYESLMAKQSDLGEILLKMARDLESISYQESFHGAFSSANAAINLIARRIEYRGIQQLMTSNASPPALLLLQGTVSL
;
A
#
# COMPACT_ATOMS: atom_id res chain seq x y z
N MET A 1 -46.33 7.21 12.41
CA MET A 1 -45.35 7.43 13.51
C MET A 1 -44.25 6.38 13.37
N ALA A 2 -43.23 6.63 12.56
CA ALA A 2 -42.08 5.73 12.46
C ALA A 2 -40.83 6.57 12.16
N SER A 3 -40.14 6.95 13.24
CA SER A 3 -38.80 7.53 13.20
C SER A 3 -37.82 6.46 12.74
N THR A 4 -37.10 6.72 11.65
CA THR A 4 -35.93 5.92 11.26
C THR A 4 -34.67 6.75 11.49
N LEU A 5 -33.80 6.19 12.32
CA LEU A 5 -32.51 6.70 12.75
C LEU A 5 -31.53 6.77 11.57
N LEU A 6 -30.93 7.94 11.36
CA LEU A 6 -29.78 8.16 10.49
C LEU A 6 -28.49 7.71 11.22
N PRO A 7 -27.51 7.10 10.52
CA PRO A 7 -26.22 6.78 11.11
C PRO A 7 -25.37 8.04 11.30
N LEU A 8 -24.77 8.13 12.48
CA LEU A 8 -23.84 9.18 12.93
C LEU A 8 -22.57 9.18 12.07
N ILE A 9 -22.40 10.25 11.30
CA ILE A 9 -21.11 10.66 10.73
C ILE A 9 -20.40 11.48 11.82
N PRO A 10 -19.14 11.17 12.20
CA PRO A 10 -18.39 12.05 13.08
C PRO A 10 -18.01 13.34 12.33
N ASN A 11 -18.67 14.44 12.70
CA ASN A 11 -18.28 15.80 12.32
C ASN A 11 -17.04 16.20 13.12
N TRP A 12 -15.88 16.28 12.47
CA TRP A 12 -14.73 17.01 13.01
C TRP A 12 -14.59 18.32 12.26
N THR A 13 -15.10 19.38 12.88
CA THR A 13 -14.92 20.76 12.43
C THR A 13 -13.46 21.17 12.63
N CYS A 14 -12.75 21.43 11.53
CA CYS A 14 -11.43 22.06 11.56
C CYS A 14 -11.60 23.57 11.78
N SER A 15 -11.21 24.07 12.95
CA SER A 15 -11.05 25.50 13.18
C SER A 15 -9.73 25.96 12.56
N ALA A 16 -9.82 26.70 11.45
CA ALA A 16 -8.68 27.39 10.86
C ALA A 16 -8.35 28.64 11.68
N SER A 17 -7.27 28.59 12.47
CA SER A 17 -6.68 29.77 13.10
C SER A 17 -5.61 30.36 12.19
N LEU A 18 -6.00 31.45 11.51
CA LEU A 18 -5.14 32.30 10.70
C LEU A 18 -4.13 33.03 11.61
N SER A 19 -2.84 32.75 11.43
CA SER A 19 -1.77 33.63 11.90
C SER A 19 -0.72 33.83 10.80
N LYS A 20 -0.51 35.10 10.43
CA LYS A 20 0.71 35.66 9.81
C LYS A 20 1.59 36.18 10.98
N PRO A 21 2.89 36.58 10.85
CA PRO A 21 3.57 37.05 9.63
C PRO A 21 5.11 36.77 9.53
N THR A 22 5.72 37.29 8.45
CA THR A 22 7.01 38.05 8.43
C THR A 22 8.15 37.48 7.57
N THR A 23 8.41 38.27 6.52
CA THR A 23 9.55 38.39 5.60
C THR A 23 10.93 38.48 6.27
N ILE A 24 11.90 37.64 5.85
CA ILE A 24 13.35 37.91 5.91
C ILE A 24 14.00 37.24 4.67
N SER A 25 14.29 38.02 3.63
CA SER A 25 15.63 38.51 3.24
C SER A 25 16.60 37.45 2.71
N THR A 26 16.73 37.50 1.38
CA THR A 26 17.69 36.83 0.50
C THR A 26 19.15 36.90 0.97
N ASN A 27 19.83 35.76 0.99
CA ASN A 27 21.28 35.69 0.79
C ASN A 27 21.58 34.63 -0.29
N VAL A 28 21.90 35.13 -1.48
CA VAL A 28 22.44 34.36 -2.60
C VAL A 28 23.93 34.16 -2.35
N VAL A 29 24.38 32.92 -2.22
CA VAL A 29 25.80 32.57 -2.24
C VAL A 29 26.12 31.95 -3.61
N PRO A 30 27.07 32.51 -4.38
CA PRO A 30 27.46 31.95 -5.67
C PRO A 30 28.52 30.87 -5.47
N CYS A 31 28.22 29.62 -5.83
CA CYS A 31 29.23 28.57 -5.97
C CYS A 31 29.55 28.33 -7.45
N HIS A 32 30.73 28.79 -7.86
CA HIS A 32 31.32 28.55 -9.17
C HIS A 32 32.00 27.17 -9.23
N ILE A 33 31.50 26.32 -10.13
CA ILE A 33 32.20 25.38 -11.04
C ILE A 33 33.40 24.58 -10.49
N SER A 34 33.28 23.25 -10.52
CA SER A 34 34.37 22.39 -11.04
C SER A 34 33.86 20.99 -11.42
N SER A 35 33.60 20.81 -12.72
CA SER A 35 33.45 19.48 -13.34
C SER A 35 34.79 18.75 -13.38
N ARG A 36 34.92 17.65 -12.64
CA ARG A 36 35.90 16.61 -12.96
C ARG A 36 35.23 15.24 -12.92
N ALA A 37 34.91 14.74 -14.10
CA ALA A 37 34.68 13.33 -14.34
C ALA A 37 35.98 12.57 -14.05
N LEU A 38 35.94 11.62 -13.13
CA LEU A 38 37.00 10.63 -12.93
C LEU A 38 36.38 9.26 -13.09
N CYS A 39 36.54 8.70 -14.29
CA CYS A 39 36.33 7.28 -14.56
C CYS A 39 37.34 6.46 -13.74
N PRO A 40 36.91 5.44 -12.97
CA PRO A 40 37.84 4.44 -12.47
C PRO A 40 38.14 3.38 -13.55
N PRO A 41 39.40 2.90 -13.64
CA PRO A 41 39.85 2.00 -14.70
C PRO A 41 39.38 0.56 -14.52
N LYS A 42 39.06 -0.07 -15.66
CA LYS A 42 38.81 -1.51 -15.83
C LYS A 42 40.00 -2.34 -15.31
N ARG A 43 39.80 -3.17 -14.29
CA ARG A 43 40.70 -4.28 -13.95
C ARG A 43 40.02 -5.60 -14.32
N PRO A 44 40.71 -6.52 -15.02
CA PRO A 44 40.15 -7.84 -15.32
C PRO A 44 40.27 -8.72 -14.08
N ILE A 45 39.15 -9.11 -13.49
CA ILE A 45 39.12 -10.16 -12.48
C ILE A 45 39.14 -11.50 -13.22
N ARG A 46 40.28 -12.19 -13.18
CA ARG A 46 40.37 -13.61 -13.54
C ARG A 46 39.64 -14.41 -12.47
N LEU A 47 38.51 -15.02 -12.84
CA LEU A 47 37.84 -16.06 -12.05
C LEU A 47 38.71 -17.34 -12.08
N PRO A 48 39.03 -17.97 -10.95
CA PRO A 48 39.48 -19.35 -10.96
C PRO A 48 38.27 -20.23 -11.29
N PHE A 49 38.34 -20.90 -12.44
CA PHE A 49 37.42 -21.96 -12.84
C PHE A 49 37.73 -23.19 -11.96
N SER A 50 36.96 -23.39 -10.90
CA SER A 50 36.98 -24.65 -10.16
C SER A 50 36.04 -25.63 -10.85
N SER A 51 36.63 -26.54 -11.62
CA SER A 51 35.97 -27.73 -12.13
C SER A 51 35.86 -28.77 -11.02
N SER A 52 34.63 -29.09 -10.61
CA SER A 52 34.33 -30.31 -9.85
C SER A 52 33.05 -30.94 -10.40
N SER A 53 33.22 -32.15 -10.94
CA SER A 53 32.23 -33.06 -11.53
C SER A 53 31.14 -33.52 -10.54
N PRO A 54 30.07 -34.19 -11.01
CA PRO A 54 28.77 -34.21 -10.34
C PRO A 54 28.75 -35.24 -9.21
N GLN A 55 28.42 -34.79 -8.01
CA GLN A 55 28.07 -35.68 -6.92
C GLN A 55 26.58 -35.52 -6.65
N SER A 56 25.86 -36.59 -7.02
CA SER A 56 24.52 -36.90 -6.55
C SER A 56 24.51 -36.86 -5.03
N SER A 57 23.98 -35.78 -4.49
CA SER A 57 23.42 -35.74 -3.15
C SER A 57 22.08 -35.06 -3.31
N ASN A 58 21.01 -35.80 -3.05
CA ASN A 58 19.67 -35.28 -2.90
C ASN A 58 19.69 -34.26 -1.74
N GLN A 59 20.08 -33.03 -2.03
CA GLN A 59 19.70 -31.89 -1.23
C GLN A 59 18.29 -31.58 -1.69
N GLU A 60 17.32 -32.05 -0.91
CA GLU A 60 16.02 -31.40 -0.84
C GLU A 60 16.32 -29.96 -0.43
N GLU A 61 16.49 -29.09 -1.44
CA GLU A 61 16.37 -27.66 -1.31
C GLU A 61 14.93 -27.46 -0.83
N ASN A 62 14.76 -27.47 0.48
CA ASN A 62 13.57 -26.95 1.13
C ASN A 62 13.64 -25.44 0.89
N GLY A 63 13.33 -25.06 -0.35
CA GLY A 63 13.07 -23.69 -0.72
C GLY A 63 11.97 -23.24 0.21
N ASP A 64 12.32 -22.36 1.12
CA ASP A 64 11.39 -21.60 1.93
C ASP A 64 10.60 -20.74 0.92
N TYR A 65 9.57 -21.34 0.31
CA TYR A 65 8.71 -20.66 -0.64
C TYR A 65 7.98 -19.60 0.16
N VAL A 66 8.43 -18.35 0.04
CA VAL A 66 7.68 -17.19 0.54
C VAL A 66 6.33 -17.24 -0.14
N GLU A 67 5.28 -17.40 0.64
CA GLU A 67 3.91 -17.52 0.14
C GLU A 67 3.56 -16.24 -0.64
N ASP A 68 3.12 -16.39 -1.90
CA ASP A 68 2.83 -15.26 -2.78
C ASP A 68 1.67 -14.43 -2.20
N LEU A 69 2.00 -13.23 -1.71
CA LEU A 69 1.03 -12.34 -1.08
C LEU A 69 0.22 -11.61 -2.16
N CYS A 70 -0.95 -12.14 -2.48
CA CYS A 70 -1.84 -11.59 -3.50
C CYS A 70 -3.06 -10.86 -2.91
N VAL A 71 -3.56 -9.85 -3.63
CA VAL A 71 -4.87 -9.27 -3.35
C VAL A 71 -6.00 -10.24 -3.73
N PRO A 72 -7.13 -10.23 -3.01
CA PRO A 72 -8.28 -11.07 -3.36
C PRO A 72 -8.87 -10.76 -4.74
N ASP A 73 -9.27 -11.78 -5.50
CA ASP A 73 -9.80 -11.64 -6.87
C ASP A 73 -10.98 -10.67 -6.99
N HIS A 74 -11.87 -10.64 -5.98
CA HIS A 74 -13.02 -9.75 -5.97
C HIS A 74 -12.64 -8.25 -5.90
N TRP A 75 -11.38 -7.92 -5.61
CA TRP A 75 -10.88 -6.55 -5.69
C TRP A 75 -10.58 -6.12 -7.13
N LEU A 76 -10.44 -7.06 -8.06
CA LEU A 76 -10.17 -6.79 -9.48
C LEU A 76 -11.43 -6.30 -10.22
N ASP A 77 -12.59 -6.30 -9.57
CA ASP A 77 -13.81 -5.70 -10.10
C ASP A 77 -13.73 -4.17 -10.03
N PRO A 78 -14.07 -3.40 -11.10
CA PRO A 78 -13.90 -1.95 -11.13
C PRO A 78 -14.48 -1.19 -9.93
N SER A 79 -15.67 -1.59 -9.48
CA SER A 79 -16.34 -0.99 -8.32
C SER A 79 -15.56 -1.24 -7.02
N LYS A 80 -15.05 -2.47 -6.84
CA LYS A 80 -14.26 -2.84 -5.66
C LYS A 80 -12.87 -2.24 -5.73
N ALA A 81 -12.18 -2.31 -6.86
CA ALA A 81 -10.89 -1.66 -7.05
C ALA A 81 -10.92 -0.18 -6.68
N LEU A 82 -11.95 0.55 -7.12
CA LEU A 82 -12.13 1.95 -6.77
C LEU A 82 -12.35 2.14 -5.27
N GLN A 83 -13.24 1.33 -4.67
CA GLN A 83 -13.51 1.36 -3.23
C GLN A 83 -12.24 1.13 -2.40
N GLU A 84 -11.45 0.13 -2.76
CA GLU A 84 -10.22 -0.24 -2.05
C GLU A 84 -9.11 0.80 -2.24
N SER A 85 -9.05 1.43 -3.41
CA SER A 85 -8.09 2.51 -3.70
C SER A 85 -8.42 3.81 -2.97
N GLU A 86 -9.69 4.21 -2.90
CA GLU A 86 -10.09 5.38 -2.10
C GLU A 86 -9.85 5.16 -0.60
N TRP A 87 -10.08 3.94 -0.12
CA TRP A 87 -9.71 3.60 1.24
C TRP A 87 -8.20 3.75 1.48
N LEU A 88 -7.37 3.25 0.55
CA LEU A 88 -5.92 3.34 0.66
C LEU A 88 -5.50 4.81 0.72
N ARG A 89 -6.07 5.68 -0.13
CA ARG A 89 -5.79 7.12 -0.14
C ARG A 89 -5.96 7.74 1.23
N VAL A 90 -7.14 7.58 1.83
CA VAL A 90 -7.46 8.22 3.13
C VAL A 90 -6.63 7.63 4.25
N THR A 91 -6.42 6.31 4.23
CA THR A 91 -5.71 5.60 5.30
C THR A 91 -4.22 5.86 5.26
N LEU A 92 -3.62 5.87 4.07
CA LEU A 92 -2.20 6.16 3.88
C LEU A 92 -1.89 7.61 4.24
N LEU A 93 -2.73 8.58 3.83
CA LEU A 93 -2.56 9.98 4.23
C LEU A 93 -2.52 10.10 5.75
N LYS A 94 -3.50 9.50 6.43
CA LYS A 94 -3.55 9.52 7.89
C LYS A 94 -2.30 8.87 8.51
N TRP A 95 -1.87 7.71 7.99
CA TRP A 95 -0.69 7.02 8.50
C TRP A 95 0.57 7.86 8.34
N LEU A 96 0.74 8.55 7.20
CA LEU A 96 1.89 9.44 6.97
C LEU A 96 1.88 10.64 7.93
N ASP A 97 0.70 11.24 8.15
CA ASP A 97 0.54 12.37 9.07
C ASP A 97 0.81 11.97 10.53
N ASP A 98 0.42 10.75 10.91
CA ASP A 98 0.63 10.19 12.26
C ASP A 98 2.11 9.78 12.50
N GLU A 99 2.80 9.23 11.49
CA GLU A 99 4.19 8.72 11.61
C GLU A 99 5.25 9.82 11.50
N TYR A 100 5.05 10.77 10.58
CA TYR A 100 6.01 11.83 10.32
C TYR A 100 5.50 13.15 10.89
N CYS A 101 4.93 14.00 10.04
CA CYS A 101 4.17 15.19 10.37
C CYS A 101 3.20 15.47 9.22
N PRO A 102 2.11 16.22 9.43
CA PRO A 102 1.25 16.65 8.34
C PRO A 102 1.99 17.55 7.34
N GLU A 103 1.99 17.14 6.06
CA GLU A 103 2.65 17.83 4.96
C GLU A 103 1.78 17.80 3.69
N GLU A 104 1.94 18.79 2.80
CA GLU A 104 1.24 18.79 1.51
C GLU A 104 1.69 17.62 0.62
N THR A 105 2.97 17.24 0.70
CA THR A 105 3.52 16.05 0.01
C THR A 105 2.77 14.77 0.38
N ASN A 106 2.32 14.60 1.64
CA ASN A 106 1.58 13.41 2.07
C ASN A 106 0.25 13.27 1.31
N ILE A 107 -0.40 14.40 1.01
CA ILE A 107 -1.63 14.44 0.21
C ILE A 107 -1.33 13.93 -1.21
N GLU A 108 -0.25 14.38 -1.82
CA GLU A 108 0.16 13.94 -3.15
C GLU A 108 0.52 12.45 -3.18
N ILE A 109 1.34 12.00 -2.23
CA ILE A 109 1.71 10.59 -2.06
C ILE A 109 0.47 9.71 -1.96
N SER A 110 -0.48 10.09 -1.11
CA SER A 110 -1.70 9.29 -0.92
C SER A 110 -2.52 9.17 -2.21
N LYS A 111 -2.63 10.25 -2.99
CA LYS A 111 -3.34 10.27 -4.28
C LYS A 111 -2.64 9.42 -5.32
N VAL A 112 -1.31 9.55 -5.43
CA VAL A 112 -0.50 8.79 -6.40
C VAL A 112 -0.51 7.30 -6.06
N ALA A 113 -0.33 6.93 -4.80
CA ALA A 113 -0.38 5.54 -4.34
C ALA A 113 -1.75 4.90 -4.63
N ALA A 114 -2.85 5.60 -4.30
CA ALA A 114 -4.20 5.12 -4.58
C ALA A 114 -4.48 4.94 -6.07
N ARG A 115 -4.06 5.90 -6.90
CA ARG A 115 -4.17 5.79 -8.37
C ARG A 115 -3.35 4.61 -8.89
N SER A 116 -2.10 4.48 -8.45
CA SER A 116 -1.21 3.40 -8.86
C SER A 116 -1.78 2.02 -8.51
N PHE A 117 -2.37 1.91 -7.31
CA PHE A 117 -3.05 0.70 -6.87
C PHE A 117 -4.27 0.38 -7.74
N TYR A 118 -5.16 1.37 -7.97
CA TYR A 118 -6.32 1.21 -8.84
C TYR A 118 -5.93 0.72 -10.25
N GLU A 119 -4.94 1.38 -10.86
CA GLU A 119 -4.45 1.03 -12.19
C GLU A 119 -3.91 -0.41 -12.23
N SER A 120 -3.20 -0.84 -11.17
CA SER A 120 -2.70 -2.20 -11.05
C SER A 120 -3.83 -3.23 -11.03
N LEU A 121 -4.89 -2.97 -10.24
CA LEU A 121 -6.07 -3.84 -10.16
C LEU A 121 -6.82 -3.89 -11.50
N MET A 122 -6.91 -2.75 -12.21
CA MET A 122 -7.51 -2.70 -13.56
C MET A 122 -6.68 -3.44 -14.60
N ALA A 123 -5.36 -3.46 -14.42
CA ALA A 123 -4.44 -4.29 -15.21
C ALA A 123 -4.43 -5.77 -14.80
N LYS A 124 -5.31 -6.19 -13.88
CA LYS A 124 -5.40 -7.55 -13.34
C LYS A 124 -4.11 -8.02 -12.64
N GLN A 125 -3.32 -7.07 -12.14
CA GLN A 125 -2.18 -7.38 -11.30
C GLN A 125 -2.66 -7.67 -9.88
N SER A 126 -2.40 -8.89 -9.40
CA SER A 126 -2.80 -9.32 -8.05
C SER A 126 -1.63 -9.47 -7.08
N ASP A 127 -0.42 -9.72 -7.58
CA ASP A 127 0.78 -9.86 -6.76
C ASP A 127 1.19 -8.53 -6.12
N LEU A 128 1.34 -8.50 -4.79
CA LEU A 128 1.68 -7.28 -4.07
C LEU A 128 3.12 -6.83 -4.30
N GLY A 129 4.05 -7.71 -4.65
CA GLY A 129 5.42 -7.35 -5.01
C GLY A 129 5.47 -6.50 -6.29
N GLU A 130 4.76 -6.94 -7.33
CA GLU A 130 4.62 -6.19 -8.58
C GLU A 130 3.86 -4.87 -8.40
N ILE A 131 2.79 -4.89 -7.59
CA ILE A 131 2.05 -3.67 -7.21
C ILE A 131 2.97 -2.69 -6.47
N LEU A 132 3.77 -3.18 -5.52
CA LEU A 132 4.76 -2.39 -4.77
C LEU A 132 5.75 -1.72 -5.73
N LEU A 133 6.34 -2.50 -6.65
CA LEU A 133 7.34 -1.99 -7.58
C LEU A 133 6.75 -0.96 -8.56
N LYS A 134 5.53 -1.18 -9.06
CA LYS A 134 4.83 -0.15 -9.85
C LYS A 134 4.57 1.10 -9.02
N MET A 135 4.09 0.95 -7.79
CA MET A 135 3.76 2.07 -6.91
C MET A 135 5.00 2.88 -6.53
N ALA A 136 6.12 2.23 -6.24
CA ALA A 136 7.39 2.90 -5.97
C ALA A 136 7.83 3.75 -7.16
N ARG A 137 7.76 3.21 -8.39
CA ARG A 137 8.05 3.98 -9.62
C ARG A 137 7.12 5.16 -9.81
N ASP A 138 5.82 4.98 -9.55
CA ASP A 138 4.86 6.08 -9.69
C ASP A 138 5.09 7.17 -8.65
N LEU A 139 5.54 6.82 -7.44
CA LEU A 139 5.84 7.76 -6.36
C LEU A 139 7.14 8.54 -6.60
N GLU A 140 8.09 8.00 -7.37
CA GLU A 140 9.30 8.73 -7.77
C GLU A 140 9.01 10.01 -8.59
N SER A 141 7.79 10.17 -9.12
CA SER A 141 7.39 11.41 -9.81
C SER A 141 7.14 12.59 -8.86
N ILE A 142 7.06 12.36 -7.55
CA ILE A 142 6.78 13.38 -6.54
C ILE A 142 8.08 14.03 -6.07
N SER A 143 8.03 15.32 -5.72
CA SER A 143 9.14 16.02 -5.09
C SER A 143 9.15 15.78 -3.57
N TYR A 144 10.25 15.24 -3.04
CA TYR A 144 10.46 14.98 -1.61
C TYR A 144 11.44 15.95 -0.93
N GLN A 145 11.78 17.08 -1.57
CA GLN A 145 12.88 17.97 -1.14
C GLN A 145 12.78 18.44 0.32
N GLU A 146 11.57 18.65 0.81
CA GLU A 146 11.29 19.12 2.17
C GLU A 146 10.71 18.03 3.08
N SER A 147 10.66 16.77 2.62
CA SER A 147 9.99 15.67 3.33
C SER A 147 10.98 14.70 3.98
N PHE A 148 10.56 14.11 5.10
CA PHE A 148 11.39 13.20 5.91
C PHE A 148 11.43 11.75 5.41
N HIS A 149 10.66 11.44 4.37
CA HIS A 149 10.51 10.11 3.78
C HIS A 149 10.62 10.19 2.25
N GLY A 150 10.69 9.03 1.60
CA GLY A 150 10.83 8.93 0.15
C GLY A 150 9.90 7.89 -0.45
N ALA A 151 9.89 7.83 -1.78
CA ALA A 151 8.98 7.00 -2.58
C ALA A 151 8.88 5.53 -2.10
N PHE A 152 10.01 4.86 -1.89
CA PHE A 152 10.01 3.46 -1.44
C PHE A 152 9.45 3.29 -0.02
N SER A 153 9.77 4.21 0.91
CA SER A 153 9.22 4.16 2.27
C SER A 153 7.70 4.33 2.25
N SER A 154 7.19 5.28 1.46
CA SER A 154 5.76 5.51 1.29
C SER A 154 5.06 4.32 0.62
N ALA A 155 5.67 3.72 -0.41
CA ALA A 155 5.13 2.54 -1.10
C ALA A 155 5.04 1.33 -0.16
N ASN A 156 6.09 1.08 0.64
CA ASN A 156 6.09 0.01 1.63
C ASN A 156 5.01 0.22 2.70
N ALA A 157 4.81 1.45 3.18
CA ALA A 157 3.73 1.77 4.10
C ALA A 157 2.35 1.44 3.48
N ALA A 158 2.14 1.82 2.21
CA ALA A 158 0.91 1.52 1.49
C ALA A 158 0.64 0.01 1.39
N ILE A 159 1.65 -0.78 1.02
CA ILE A 159 1.52 -2.24 0.89
C ILE A 159 1.27 -2.90 2.24
N ASN A 160 1.93 -2.44 3.31
CA ASN A 160 1.67 -2.91 4.67
C ASN A 160 0.21 -2.66 5.09
N LEU A 161 -0.36 -1.50 4.73
CA LEU A 161 -1.78 -1.22 4.97
C LEU A 161 -2.68 -2.17 4.18
N ILE A 162 -2.38 -2.40 2.89
CA ILE A 162 -3.13 -3.34 2.04
C ILE A 162 -3.10 -4.75 2.62
N ALA A 163 -1.91 -5.26 2.98
CA ALA A 163 -1.73 -6.59 3.55
C ALA A 163 -2.58 -6.77 4.82
N ARG A 164 -2.51 -5.82 5.77
CA ARG A 164 -3.34 -5.83 6.98
C ARG A 164 -4.83 -5.84 6.66
N ARG A 165 -5.26 -5.09 5.64
CA ARG A 165 -6.67 -5.06 5.24
C ARG A 165 -7.16 -6.39 4.68
N ILE A 166 -6.30 -7.10 3.94
CA ILE A 166 -6.59 -8.45 3.45
C ILE A 166 -6.76 -9.39 4.65
N GLU A 167 -5.82 -9.39 5.59
CA GLU A 167 -5.88 -10.21 6.81
C GLU A 167 -7.15 -9.97 7.63
N TYR A 168 -7.47 -8.72 7.95
CA TYR A 168 -8.66 -8.39 8.75
C TYR A 168 -9.97 -8.82 8.08
N ARG A 169 -10.08 -8.69 6.75
CA ARG A 169 -11.28 -9.12 6.02
C ARG A 169 -11.38 -10.63 5.86
N GLY A 170 -10.25 -11.32 5.68
CA GLY A 170 -10.21 -12.78 5.71
C GLY A 170 -10.72 -13.32 7.04
N ILE A 171 -10.29 -12.73 8.16
CA ILE A 171 -10.75 -13.09 9.50
C ILE A 171 -12.25 -12.81 9.68
N GLN A 172 -12.76 -11.67 9.18
CA GLN A 172 -14.20 -11.37 9.28
C GLN A 172 -15.07 -12.36 8.49
N GLN A 173 -14.64 -12.77 7.30
CA GLN A 173 -15.37 -13.78 6.51
C GLN A 173 -15.46 -15.12 7.26
N LEU A 174 -14.35 -15.56 7.88
CA LEU A 174 -14.31 -16.79 8.68
C LEU A 174 -15.20 -16.72 9.94
N MET A 175 -15.32 -15.55 10.58
CA MET A 175 -16.22 -15.38 11.72
C MET A 175 -17.71 -15.42 11.29
N THR A 176 -18.03 -14.94 10.09
CA THR A 176 -19.41 -14.97 9.58
C THR A 176 -19.83 -16.33 9.02
N SER A 177 -18.90 -17.16 8.52
CA SER A 177 -19.22 -18.48 7.96
C SER A 177 -19.51 -19.55 9.03
N ASN A 178 -19.00 -19.38 10.25
CA ASN A 178 -19.27 -20.29 11.36
C ASN A 178 -20.58 -19.97 12.12
N ALA A 179 -21.21 -18.84 11.84
CA ALA A 179 -22.53 -18.50 12.36
C ALA A 179 -23.63 -19.09 11.47
N SER A 180 -23.78 -20.42 11.48
CA SER A 180 -24.99 -21.05 10.91
C SER A 180 -26.22 -20.53 11.65
N PRO A 181 -27.26 -19.99 10.97
CA PRO A 181 -28.51 -19.68 11.64
C PRO A 181 -29.11 -20.99 12.18
N PRO A 182 -29.74 -21.01 13.38
CA PRO A 182 -30.49 -22.17 13.81
C PRO A 182 -31.55 -22.43 12.74
N ALA A 183 -31.51 -23.63 12.16
CA ALA A 183 -32.55 -24.14 11.30
C ALA A 183 -33.88 -24.01 12.05
N LEU A 184 -34.68 -23.00 11.71
CA LEU A 184 -36.08 -22.98 12.04
C LEU A 184 -36.70 -24.12 11.25
N LEU A 185 -36.73 -25.29 11.88
CA LEU A 185 -37.52 -26.42 11.45
C LEU A 185 -38.94 -25.90 11.20
N LEU A 186 -39.26 -25.81 9.91
CA LEU A 186 -40.60 -25.75 9.38
C LEU A 186 -41.41 -26.91 9.95
N LEU A 187 -42.09 -26.67 11.07
CA LEU A 187 -43.31 -27.41 11.40
C LEU A 187 -44.48 -26.67 10.74
N GLN A 188 -44.58 -26.81 9.43
CA GLN A 188 -45.83 -26.66 8.71
C GLN A 188 -46.36 -28.05 8.33
N GLY A 189 -47.59 -28.34 8.77
CA GLY A 189 -48.44 -29.43 8.28
C GLY A 189 -48.21 -30.76 8.99
N THR A 190 -49.21 -31.52 9.43
CA THR A 190 -50.54 -31.68 8.82
C THR A 190 -51.62 -32.04 9.84
N VAL A 191 -52.82 -31.56 9.54
CA VAL A 191 -54.14 -31.85 10.11
C VAL A 191 -54.54 -33.33 9.92
N SER A 192 -55.56 -33.77 10.67
CA SER A 192 -56.41 -35.00 10.52
C SER A 192 -55.99 -36.19 11.39
N LEU A 193 -56.83 -36.83 12.23
CA LEU A 193 -58.29 -36.95 12.40
C LEU A 193 -58.66 -36.99 13.89
#